data_AF-A0A7C7QRG0-F1
#
_entry.id   AF-A0A7C7QRG0-F1
#
_cell.length_a   1.000
_cell.length_b   1.000
_cell.length_c   1.000
_cell.angle_alpha   90.00
_cell.angle_beta   90.00
_cell.angle_gamma   90.00
#
_symmetry.space_group_name_H-M   'P 1'
#
loop_
_entity.id
_entity.type
_entity.pdbx_description
1 polymer ?
#
loop_
_entity_poly.entity_id
_entity_poly.type
_entity_poly.pdbx_seq_one_letter_code
_entity_poly.pdbx_strand_id
1 'polypeptide(L)'
;MKEAMLYDKLEDNQVQCALCAHRCLIKPGRLGICGVRENRDGTLYSLVYAQAVSANVDPIEKKPLYHFLPGTGAFSIATVGCNFRCDFCQNADISQASKKGGWGRWGQELPPERVVDLAQKYRCASIAYTYTEPTVFFEYAYDTAKIAAARGIKNVFVTNGYMTEEALHEIEPYLDAANVDLKSFSDEFYRRICGAQLQPVLDSIRLMHHKGVLVEVTTLIVPGHNDSDEELRQIARFLADFSPDLPWHISRFVPHYKMTDVPPTPVETLHRAAEIGCETGLRYVYAGNVPGDRYENTYCPNCGEIAIQRFGYHTQLKLDRDRCKHCGYQLALVTAE
;
A
#
# COMPACT_ATOMS: atom_id res chain seq x y z
N MET A 1 -3.98 -14.17 18.75
CA MET A 1 -3.00 -15.10 18.12
C MET A 1 -3.77 -16.10 17.28
N LYS A 2 -3.24 -16.48 16.12
CA LYS A 2 -3.85 -17.45 15.20
C LYS A 2 -2.75 -18.23 14.48
N GLU A 3 -2.98 -19.51 14.17
CA GLU A 3 -2.06 -20.27 13.32
C GLU A 3 -1.92 -19.56 11.97
N ALA A 4 -0.69 -19.39 11.50
CA ALA A 4 -0.40 -18.65 10.28
C ALA A 4 -0.78 -19.47 9.05
N MET A 5 -1.23 -18.79 8.02
CA MET A 5 -1.37 -19.35 6.68
C MET A 5 -0.01 -19.30 5.96
N LEU A 6 0.14 -20.17 4.95
CA LEU A 6 1.24 -20.16 3.97
C LEU A 6 2.62 -20.35 4.60
N TYR A 7 2.88 -21.56 5.10
CA TYR A 7 4.21 -21.99 5.53
C TYR A 7 4.38 -23.51 5.39
N ASP A 8 5.62 -23.93 5.19
CA ASP A 8 5.97 -25.36 5.18
C ASP A 8 6.58 -25.76 6.51
N LYS A 9 6.20 -26.95 7.01
CA LYS A 9 6.88 -27.60 8.13
C LYS A 9 8.10 -28.33 7.62
N LEU A 10 9.23 -28.14 8.29
CA LEU A 10 10.52 -28.75 7.95
C LEU A 10 11.03 -29.62 9.10
N GLU A 11 12.16 -30.28 8.88
CA GLU A 11 12.88 -31.04 9.91
C GLU A 11 13.27 -30.15 11.12
N ASP A 12 13.50 -30.79 12.27
CA ASP A 12 13.85 -30.14 13.53
C ASP A 12 12.85 -29.06 13.99
N ASN A 13 11.57 -29.25 13.69
CA ASN A 13 10.48 -28.32 13.98
C ASN A 13 10.70 -26.93 13.36
N GLN A 14 11.52 -26.80 12.32
CA GLN A 14 11.67 -25.54 11.59
C GLN A 14 10.46 -25.28 10.70
N VAL A 15 10.24 -24.02 10.36
CA VAL A 15 9.19 -23.64 9.40
C VAL A 15 9.73 -22.66 8.37
N GLN A 16 9.29 -22.82 7.12
CA GLN A 16 9.58 -21.91 6.03
C GLN A 16 8.35 -21.05 5.76
N CYS A 17 8.40 -19.77 6.14
CA CYS A 17 7.30 -18.84 5.89
C CYS A 17 7.25 -18.48 4.40
N ALA A 18 6.09 -18.66 3.76
CA ALA A 18 5.87 -18.43 2.33
C ALA A 18 5.02 -17.19 2.04
N LEU A 19 4.84 -16.29 3.02
CA LEU A 19 3.92 -15.16 2.91
C LEU A 19 4.48 -13.94 2.16
N CYS A 20 5.76 -13.65 2.36
CA CYS A 20 6.43 -12.50 1.73
C CYS A 20 7.78 -12.94 1.16
N ALA A 21 8.33 -12.16 0.24
CA ALA A 21 9.52 -12.54 -0.52
C ALA A 21 10.80 -12.68 0.31
N HIS A 22 10.77 -12.37 1.62
CA HIS A 22 11.86 -12.74 2.53
C HIS A 22 12.01 -14.24 2.72
N ARG A 23 10.95 -15.03 2.51
CA ARG A 23 10.99 -16.50 2.61
C ARG A 23 11.73 -16.94 3.88
N CYS A 24 11.29 -16.46 5.05
CA CYS A 24 12.04 -16.68 6.30
C CYS A 24 12.03 -18.15 6.70
N LEU A 25 13.22 -18.70 6.95
CA LEU A 25 13.41 -19.94 7.71
C LEU A 25 13.40 -19.61 9.22
N ILE A 26 12.39 -20.08 9.94
CA ILE A 26 12.16 -19.73 11.35
C ILE A 26 12.33 -20.98 12.21
N LYS A 27 13.32 -20.96 13.11
CA LYS A 27 13.58 -22.04 14.08
C LYS A 27 12.55 -22.03 15.22
N PRO A 28 12.33 -23.16 15.93
CA PRO A 28 11.47 -23.20 17.11
C PRO A 28 11.80 -22.10 18.13
N GLY A 29 10.77 -21.44 18.68
CA GLY A 29 10.90 -20.35 19.64
C GLY A 29 11.44 -19.03 19.06
N ARG A 30 11.54 -18.91 17.72
CA ARG A 30 12.03 -17.70 17.05
C ARG A 30 10.92 -16.98 16.30
N LEU A 31 11.17 -15.70 16.06
CA LEU A 31 10.33 -14.82 15.24
C LEU A 31 10.90 -14.68 13.82
N GLY A 32 10.01 -14.52 12.84
CA GLY A 32 10.36 -14.05 11.51
C GLY A 32 10.82 -12.59 11.51
N ILE A 33 11.37 -12.13 10.38
CA ILE A 33 11.94 -10.77 10.27
C ILE A 33 10.92 -9.64 10.52
N CYS A 34 9.63 -9.91 10.31
CA CYS A 34 8.54 -8.96 10.60
C CYS A 34 8.30 -8.74 12.11
N GLY A 35 8.84 -9.62 12.97
CA GLY A 35 8.72 -9.55 14.42
C GLY A 35 7.35 -9.99 14.97
N VAL A 36 6.43 -10.46 14.13
CA VAL A 36 5.05 -10.79 14.55
C VAL A 36 4.60 -12.21 14.19
N ARG A 37 5.53 -13.02 13.66
CA ARG A 37 5.29 -14.42 13.32
C ARG A 37 6.25 -15.32 14.07
N GLU A 38 5.73 -16.18 14.93
CA GLU A 38 6.50 -17.02 15.85
C GLU A 38 6.34 -18.49 15.49
N ASN A 39 7.45 -19.22 15.36
CA ASN A 39 7.41 -20.68 15.28
C ASN A 39 7.35 -21.27 16.69
N ARG A 40 6.25 -21.95 17.03
CA ARG A 40 6.08 -22.72 18.26
C ARG A 40 6.03 -24.20 17.92
N ASP A 41 7.13 -24.88 18.18
CA ASP A 41 7.28 -26.34 18.01
C ASP A 41 6.80 -26.86 16.64
N GLY A 42 7.22 -26.19 15.56
CA GLY A 42 6.91 -26.58 14.18
C GLY A 42 5.58 -26.04 13.65
N THR A 43 4.91 -25.17 14.42
CA THR A 43 3.68 -24.48 13.99
C THR A 43 3.90 -22.98 14.01
N LEU A 44 3.70 -22.33 12.87
CA LEU A 44 3.87 -20.88 12.75
C LEU A 44 2.59 -20.17 13.22
N TYR A 45 2.72 -19.17 14.07
CA TYR A 45 1.61 -18.37 14.58
C TYR A 45 1.77 -16.90 14.25
N SER A 46 0.68 -16.26 13.84
CA SER A 46 0.53 -14.81 13.83
C SER A 46 0.18 -14.31 15.23
N LEU A 47 1.06 -13.46 15.78
CA LEU A 47 0.90 -12.91 17.12
C LEU A 47 -0.08 -11.72 17.16
N VAL A 48 -0.39 -11.14 16.00
CA VAL A 48 -1.14 -9.88 15.85
C VAL A 48 -2.55 -10.07 15.29
N TYR A 49 -3.03 -11.30 15.18
CA TYR A 49 -4.40 -11.56 14.73
C TYR A 49 -5.43 -10.87 15.64
N ALA A 50 -6.30 -10.04 15.02
CA ALA A 50 -7.31 -9.21 15.68
C ALA A 50 -6.74 -8.22 16.71
N GLN A 51 -5.47 -7.84 16.61
CA GLN A 51 -4.82 -6.87 17.52
C GLN A 51 -4.56 -5.56 16.79
N ALA A 52 -5.58 -4.71 16.69
CA ALA A 52 -5.49 -3.45 15.96
C ALA A 52 -4.77 -2.38 16.79
N VAL A 53 -3.71 -1.77 16.24
CA VAL A 53 -3.06 -0.59 16.83
C VAL A 53 -3.62 0.72 16.31
N SER A 54 -4.31 0.67 15.17
CA SER A 54 -5.03 1.78 14.58
C SER A 54 -6.34 1.27 13.98
N ALA A 55 -7.40 2.07 14.16
CA ALA A 55 -8.74 1.82 13.64
C ALA A 55 -9.49 3.15 13.50
N ASN A 56 -9.62 3.68 12.29
CA ASN A 56 -10.26 4.98 12.03
C ASN A 56 -10.80 5.08 10.61
N VAL A 57 -11.74 6.00 10.39
CA VAL A 57 -12.19 6.35 9.04
C VAL A 57 -11.17 7.31 8.43
N ASP A 58 -10.70 7.02 7.22
CA ASP A 58 -9.91 7.92 6.39
C ASP A 58 -10.60 8.09 5.02
N PRO A 59 -10.39 9.20 4.33
CA PRO A 59 -10.75 9.31 2.91
C PRO A 59 -9.89 8.35 2.07
N ILE A 60 -10.45 7.81 0.99
CA ILE A 60 -9.72 6.88 0.11
C ILE A 60 -8.48 7.54 -0.53
N GLU A 61 -8.51 8.87 -0.72
CA GLU A 61 -7.40 9.68 -1.21
C GLU A 61 -6.18 9.62 -0.28
N LYS A 62 -6.35 9.34 1.02
CA LYS A 62 -5.25 9.15 1.96
C LYS A 62 -4.56 7.78 1.79
N LYS A 63 -5.16 6.85 1.02
CA LYS A 63 -4.59 5.53 0.65
C LYS A 63 -3.87 5.55 -0.71
N PRO A 64 -3.47 6.75 -1.15
CA PRO A 64 -3.34 7.17 -2.55
C PRO A 64 -4.06 6.28 -3.58
N LEU A 65 -5.37 6.14 -3.42
CA LEU A 65 -6.24 5.42 -4.36
C LEU A 65 -7.19 6.43 -5.01
N TYR A 66 -6.68 7.20 -5.99
CA TYR A 66 -7.42 8.29 -6.62
C TYR A 66 -8.38 7.80 -7.70
N HIS A 67 -8.15 6.61 -8.22
CA HIS A 67 -8.93 5.95 -9.27
C HIS A 67 -9.82 4.84 -8.73
N PHE A 68 -9.85 4.63 -7.41
CA PHE A 68 -10.71 3.65 -6.77
C PHE A 68 -11.62 4.32 -5.74
N LEU A 69 -12.93 4.34 -6.03
CA LEU A 69 -13.99 4.91 -5.19
C LEU A 69 -13.72 6.35 -4.73
N PRO A 70 -13.30 7.27 -5.62
CA PRO A 70 -12.89 8.62 -5.23
C PRO A 70 -14.00 9.36 -4.46
N GLY A 71 -13.61 10.07 -3.40
CA GLY A 71 -14.51 10.81 -2.51
C GLY A 71 -15.21 9.96 -1.44
N THR A 72 -14.96 8.64 -1.39
CA THR A 72 -15.54 7.76 -0.36
C THR A 72 -14.64 7.61 0.88
N GLY A 73 -15.24 7.18 1.98
CA GLY A 73 -14.51 6.81 3.20
C GLY A 73 -14.07 5.34 3.19
N ALA A 74 -12.88 5.09 3.72
CA ALA A 74 -12.29 3.78 3.96
C ALA A 74 -12.07 3.55 5.47
N PHE A 75 -12.56 2.44 6.00
CA PHE A 75 -12.29 2.06 7.39
C PHE A 75 -10.89 1.46 7.46
N SER A 76 -9.95 2.20 8.05
CA SER A 76 -8.53 1.88 8.05
C SER A 76 -8.13 1.12 9.30
N ILE A 77 -7.44 0.00 9.13
CA ILE A 77 -6.88 -0.79 10.23
C ILE A 77 -5.40 -1.12 10.00
N ALA A 78 -4.69 -1.31 11.11
CA ALA A 78 -3.30 -1.77 11.13
C ALA A 78 -2.97 -2.55 12.40
N THR A 79 -1.94 -3.39 12.33
CA THR A 79 -1.31 -4.02 13.49
C THR A 79 0.16 -3.57 13.63
N VAL A 80 0.83 -3.95 14.71
CA VAL A 80 2.30 -3.82 14.78
C VAL A 80 3.00 -4.72 13.77
N GLY A 81 4.26 -4.38 13.48
CA GLY A 81 5.16 -5.18 12.66
C GLY A 81 5.17 -4.80 11.19
N CYS A 82 6.32 -5.00 10.54
CA CYS A 82 6.50 -4.78 9.12
C CYS A 82 7.68 -5.62 8.64
N ASN A 83 7.59 -6.18 7.45
CA ASN A 83 8.66 -6.96 6.83
C ASN A 83 9.77 -6.08 6.23
N PHE A 84 9.60 -4.76 6.17
CA PHE A 84 10.62 -3.78 5.82
C PHE A 84 11.20 -3.06 7.06
N ARG A 85 12.32 -2.36 6.88
CA ARG A 85 13.01 -1.54 7.89
C ARG A 85 13.37 -0.13 7.39
N CYS A 86 12.55 0.44 6.49
CA CYS A 86 12.77 1.75 5.87
C CYS A 86 13.22 2.82 6.86
N ASP A 87 14.37 3.44 6.61
CA ASP A 87 14.94 4.47 7.49
C ASP A 87 14.13 5.79 7.51
N PHE A 88 13.27 6.01 6.51
CA PHE A 88 12.31 7.12 6.42
C PHE A 88 10.88 6.79 6.90
N CYS A 89 10.65 5.62 7.50
CA CYS A 89 9.28 5.15 7.79
C CYS A 89 8.50 6.11 8.70
N GLN A 90 7.35 6.59 8.21
CA GLN A 90 6.51 7.54 8.95
C GLN A 90 5.72 6.88 10.10
N ASN A 91 5.61 5.55 10.09
CA ASN A 91 4.92 4.76 11.11
C ASN A 91 5.90 3.85 11.86
N ALA A 92 7.17 4.26 11.99
CA ALA A 92 8.23 3.42 12.58
C ALA A 92 7.95 3.01 14.03
N ASP A 93 7.15 3.80 14.75
CA ASP A 93 6.69 3.54 16.11
C ASP A 93 5.82 2.29 16.22
N ILE A 94 5.00 1.98 15.20
CA ILE A 94 4.19 0.75 15.14
C ILE A 94 4.80 -0.33 14.24
N SER A 95 5.48 0.05 13.15
CA SER A 95 6.03 -0.88 12.18
C SER A 95 7.29 -1.60 12.68
N GLN A 96 8.08 -0.93 13.55
CA GLN A 96 9.30 -1.49 14.14
C GLN A 96 9.15 -1.84 15.63
N ALA A 97 7.96 -1.63 16.22
CA ALA A 97 7.66 -1.87 17.64
C ALA A 97 8.09 -3.26 18.12
N SER A 98 7.69 -4.30 17.37
CA SER A 98 7.92 -5.70 17.71
C SER A 98 9.40 -6.12 17.68
N LYS A 99 10.25 -5.37 16.97
CA LYS A 99 11.67 -5.72 16.77
C LYS A 99 12.58 -5.20 17.88
N LYS A 100 12.12 -4.25 18.71
CA LYS A 100 12.93 -3.60 19.75
C LYS A 100 12.80 -4.24 21.14
N GLY A 101 12.24 -5.44 21.25
CA GLY A 101 12.02 -6.11 22.55
C GLY A 101 11.01 -5.40 23.47
N GLY A 102 10.29 -4.40 22.94
CA GLY A 102 9.34 -3.60 23.68
C GLY A 102 7.97 -4.27 23.72
N TRP A 103 7.51 -4.59 24.93
CA TRP A 103 6.13 -4.95 25.27
C TRP A 103 5.17 -3.74 25.11
N GLY A 104 5.24 -3.01 24.00
CA GLY A 104 4.49 -1.78 23.76
C GLY A 104 3.39 -1.97 22.72
N ARG A 105 2.13 -1.79 23.14
CA ARG A 105 0.86 -1.88 22.37
C ARG A 105 0.86 -2.93 21.25
N TRP A 106 0.60 -4.18 21.62
CA TRP A 106 0.26 -5.23 20.65
C TRP A 106 -1.02 -4.91 19.85
N GLY A 107 -1.86 -4.04 20.38
CA GLY A 107 -3.12 -3.59 19.80
C GLY A 107 -4.22 -3.65 20.84
N GLN A 108 -5.43 -3.26 20.43
CA GLN A 108 -6.67 -3.60 21.10
C GLN A 108 -7.35 -4.70 20.31
N GLU A 109 -8.05 -5.58 21.02
CA GLU A 109 -8.82 -6.63 20.36
C GLU A 109 -9.91 -6.00 19.48
N LEU A 110 -9.82 -6.27 18.19
CA LEU A 110 -10.81 -5.87 17.19
C LEU A 110 -11.01 -7.04 16.23
N PRO A 111 -12.01 -7.90 16.46
CA PRO A 111 -12.27 -9.05 15.60
C PRO A 111 -12.70 -8.64 14.19
N PRO A 112 -12.44 -9.46 13.15
CA PRO A 112 -12.85 -9.22 11.77
C PRO A 112 -14.31 -8.75 11.61
N GLU A 113 -15.26 -9.41 12.28
CA GLU A 113 -16.68 -9.07 12.23
C GLU A 113 -16.94 -7.64 12.71
N ARG A 114 -16.23 -7.22 13.78
CA ARG A 114 -16.37 -5.87 14.33
C ARG A 114 -15.74 -4.82 13.44
N VAL A 115 -14.65 -5.14 12.73
CA VAL A 115 -14.10 -4.24 11.70
C VAL A 115 -15.17 -3.96 10.64
N VAL A 116 -15.80 -5.02 10.12
CA VAL A 116 -16.82 -4.89 9.07
C VAL A 116 -18.08 -4.18 9.59
N ASP A 117 -18.52 -4.50 10.81
CA ASP A 117 -19.65 -3.81 11.45
C ASP A 117 -19.37 -2.29 11.60
N LEU A 118 -18.15 -1.91 11.97
CA LEU A 118 -17.75 -0.51 12.07
C LEU A 118 -17.68 0.16 10.69
N ALA A 119 -17.13 -0.51 9.68
CA ALA A 119 -17.12 -0.01 8.31
C ALA A 119 -18.55 0.29 7.81
N GLN A 120 -19.50 -0.63 8.03
CA GLN A 120 -20.91 -0.41 7.70
C GLN A 120 -21.53 0.73 8.51
N LYS A 121 -21.28 0.75 9.83
CA LYS A 121 -21.78 1.80 10.73
C LYS A 121 -21.35 3.19 10.28
N TYR A 122 -20.09 3.33 9.84
CA TYR A 122 -19.53 4.59 9.36
C TYR A 122 -19.74 4.83 7.86
N ARG A 123 -20.49 3.96 7.18
CA ARG A 123 -20.79 4.06 5.75
C ARG A 123 -19.54 4.14 4.88
N CYS A 124 -18.48 3.42 5.26
CA CYS A 124 -17.30 3.28 4.46
C CYS A 124 -17.59 2.38 3.25
N ALA A 125 -17.14 2.79 2.07
CA ALA A 125 -17.26 1.98 0.86
C ALA A 125 -16.21 0.86 0.84
N SER A 126 -15.12 1.03 1.58
CA SER A 126 -14.03 0.07 1.66
C SER A 126 -13.44 -0.08 3.06
N ILE A 127 -12.66 -1.15 3.26
CA ILE A 127 -11.74 -1.34 4.38
C ILE A 127 -10.32 -1.25 3.84
N ALA A 128 -9.49 -0.44 4.48
CA ALA A 128 -8.08 -0.26 4.12
C ALA A 128 -7.17 -0.96 5.14
N TYR A 129 -6.32 -1.84 4.65
CA TYR A 129 -5.29 -2.51 5.45
C TYR A 129 -3.95 -1.80 5.18
N THR A 130 -3.46 -1.03 6.15
CA THR A 130 -2.56 0.11 5.90
C THR A 130 -1.58 0.37 7.05
N TYR A 131 -0.83 1.49 6.96
CA TYR A 131 0.09 2.10 7.95
C TYR A 131 1.35 1.29 8.23
N THR A 132 1.25 -0.01 8.41
CA THR A 132 2.39 -0.92 8.54
C THR A 132 2.59 -1.75 7.28
N GLU A 133 2.20 -3.02 7.29
CA GLU A 133 2.23 -3.86 6.09
C GLU A 133 1.13 -4.95 6.19
N PRO A 134 0.07 -4.90 5.36
CA PRO A 134 -1.02 -5.89 5.42
C PRO A 134 -0.56 -7.32 5.24
N THR A 135 0.51 -7.54 4.46
CA THR A 135 1.12 -8.86 4.31
C THR A 135 1.45 -9.46 5.68
N VAL A 136 2.01 -8.72 6.64
CA VAL A 136 2.49 -9.35 7.89
C VAL A 136 1.37 -9.77 8.85
N PHE A 137 0.18 -9.17 8.71
CA PHE A 137 -1.03 -9.52 9.47
C PHE A 137 -2.10 -10.20 8.58
N PHE A 138 -1.63 -10.95 7.58
CA PHE A 138 -2.43 -11.57 6.52
C PHE A 138 -3.70 -12.26 6.99
N GLU A 139 -3.66 -13.09 8.03
CA GLU A 139 -4.84 -13.84 8.49
C GLU A 139 -5.95 -12.88 8.98
N TYR A 140 -5.57 -11.80 9.64
CA TYR A 140 -6.51 -10.78 10.09
C TYR A 140 -7.09 -10.00 8.90
N ALA A 141 -6.24 -9.68 7.91
CA ALA A 141 -6.69 -9.03 6.69
C ALA A 141 -7.65 -9.92 5.88
N TYR A 142 -7.27 -11.18 5.66
CA TYR A 142 -8.00 -12.19 4.90
C TYR A 142 -9.39 -12.48 5.48
N ASP A 143 -9.49 -12.78 6.77
CA ASP A 143 -10.80 -13.07 7.37
C ASP A 143 -11.71 -11.85 7.35
N THR A 144 -11.15 -10.67 7.60
CA THR A 144 -11.89 -9.40 7.49
C THR A 144 -12.37 -9.18 6.05
N ALA A 145 -11.50 -9.43 5.06
CA ALA A 145 -11.79 -9.20 3.66
C ALA A 145 -12.90 -10.11 3.14
N LYS A 146 -12.90 -11.38 3.58
CA LYS A 146 -13.98 -12.35 3.30
C LYS A 146 -15.34 -11.88 3.79
N ILE A 147 -15.38 -11.42 5.04
CA ILE A 147 -16.63 -10.92 5.64
C ILE A 147 -17.07 -9.62 4.94
N ALA A 148 -16.13 -8.72 4.65
CA ALA A 148 -16.40 -7.46 3.96
C ALA A 148 -16.99 -7.68 2.56
N ALA A 149 -16.37 -8.56 1.78
CA ALA A 149 -16.81 -8.91 0.43
C ALA A 149 -18.24 -9.49 0.44
N ALA A 150 -18.55 -10.38 1.39
CA ALA A 150 -19.90 -10.93 1.56
C ALA A 150 -20.96 -9.87 1.92
N ARG A 151 -20.53 -8.70 2.40
CA ARG A 151 -21.40 -7.56 2.76
C ARG A 151 -21.29 -6.40 1.76
N GLY A 152 -20.66 -6.60 0.61
CA GLY A 152 -20.51 -5.59 -0.44
C GLY A 152 -19.57 -4.43 -0.08
N ILE A 153 -18.73 -4.58 0.95
CA ILE A 153 -17.68 -3.62 1.27
C ILE A 153 -16.39 -4.04 0.57
N LYS A 154 -15.75 -3.08 -0.09
CA LYS A 154 -14.53 -3.28 -0.85
C LYS A 154 -13.30 -3.40 0.04
N ASN A 155 -12.27 -4.11 -0.41
CA ASN A 155 -11.02 -4.27 0.35
C ASN A 155 -9.85 -3.66 -0.41
N VAL A 156 -9.05 -2.87 0.30
CA VAL A 156 -7.88 -2.23 -0.29
C VAL A 156 -6.61 -2.41 0.54
N PHE A 157 -5.50 -2.71 -0.12
CA PHE A 157 -4.19 -2.82 0.53
C PHE A 157 -3.37 -1.55 0.27
N VAL A 158 -2.77 -1.01 1.32
CA VAL A 158 -1.66 -0.03 1.19
C VAL A 158 -0.41 -0.75 1.65
N THR A 159 0.43 -1.13 0.70
CA THR A 159 1.46 -2.16 0.89
C THR A 159 2.79 -1.78 0.27
N ASN A 160 3.88 -2.30 0.83
CA ASN A 160 5.19 -2.27 0.19
C ASN A 160 5.34 -3.27 -0.97
N GLY A 161 4.31 -4.07 -1.26
CA GLY A 161 4.28 -4.97 -2.41
C GLY A 161 5.17 -6.20 -2.26
N TYR A 162 5.70 -6.52 -1.08
CA TYR A 162 6.65 -7.64 -0.92
C TYR A 162 5.99 -9.01 -0.71
N MET A 163 4.75 -9.17 -1.19
CA MET A 163 3.99 -10.41 -1.13
C MET A 163 4.60 -11.48 -2.03
N THR A 164 4.45 -12.74 -1.64
CA THR A 164 4.70 -13.86 -2.57
C THR A 164 3.51 -14.06 -3.51
N GLU A 165 3.74 -14.81 -4.58
CA GLU A 165 2.68 -15.25 -5.48
C GLU A 165 1.61 -16.05 -4.73
N GLU A 166 2.00 -16.94 -3.81
CA GLU A 166 1.08 -17.74 -2.99
C GLU A 166 0.17 -16.86 -2.13
N ALA A 167 0.72 -15.81 -1.51
CA ALA A 167 -0.07 -14.88 -0.70
C ALA A 167 -1.03 -14.06 -1.55
N LEU A 168 -0.63 -13.69 -2.78
CA LEU A 168 -1.48 -12.97 -3.71
C LEU A 168 -2.63 -13.83 -4.23
N HIS A 169 -2.37 -15.07 -4.64
CA HIS A 169 -3.44 -16.00 -5.07
C HIS A 169 -4.45 -16.28 -3.97
N GLU A 170 -4.02 -16.27 -2.70
CA GLU A 170 -4.94 -16.52 -1.59
C GLU A 170 -5.87 -15.32 -1.32
N ILE A 171 -5.37 -14.08 -1.42
CA ILE A 171 -6.18 -12.88 -1.13
C ILE A 171 -6.90 -12.30 -2.34
N GLU A 172 -6.45 -12.59 -3.57
CA GLU A 172 -7.00 -12.00 -4.81
C GLU A 172 -8.53 -12.07 -4.93
N PRO A 173 -9.25 -13.12 -4.48
CA PRO A 173 -10.70 -13.17 -4.65
C PRO A 173 -11.44 -12.11 -3.83
N TYR A 174 -10.75 -11.49 -2.86
CA TYR A 174 -11.31 -10.52 -1.94
C TYR A 174 -10.61 -9.17 -2.00
N LEU A 175 -9.54 -9.00 -2.79
CA LEU A 175 -8.77 -7.75 -2.90
C LEU A 175 -9.20 -6.95 -4.13
N ASP A 176 -9.84 -5.81 -3.92
CA ASP A 176 -10.36 -4.99 -5.03
C ASP A 176 -9.32 -3.99 -5.57
N ALA A 177 -8.50 -3.42 -4.69
CA ALA A 177 -7.45 -2.48 -5.09
C ALA A 177 -6.22 -2.53 -4.17
N ALA A 178 -5.08 -2.10 -4.69
CA ALA A 178 -3.86 -1.93 -3.94
C ALA A 178 -3.13 -0.65 -4.34
N ASN A 179 -2.70 0.12 -3.34
CA ASN A 179 -1.64 1.09 -3.53
C ASN A 179 -0.31 0.44 -3.13
N VAL A 180 0.60 0.31 -4.09
CA VAL A 180 1.90 -0.33 -3.89
C VAL A 180 3.00 0.72 -3.83
N ASP A 181 3.75 0.74 -2.74
CA ASP A 181 4.91 1.62 -2.60
C ASP A 181 6.12 1.10 -3.42
N LEU A 182 6.31 1.64 -4.63
CA LEU A 182 7.58 1.50 -5.37
C LEU A 182 8.55 2.58 -4.90
N LYS A 183 9.30 2.26 -3.85
CA LYS A 183 10.09 3.22 -3.07
C LYS A 183 11.33 3.75 -3.80
N SER A 184 11.80 3.07 -4.83
CA SER A 184 13.01 3.39 -5.62
C SER A 184 13.04 2.46 -6.84
N PHE A 185 13.85 2.76 -7.85
CA PHE A 185 14.22 1.79 -8.89
C PHE A 185 15.64 1.23 -8.73
N SER A 186 16.22 1.40 -7.53
CA SER A 186 17.56 0.93 -7.17
C SER A 186 17.49 -0.22 -6.16
N ASP A 187 17.97 -1.39 -6.56
CA ASP A 187 18.07 -2.54 -5.65
C ASP A 187 19.08 -2.29 -4.50
N GLU A 188 20.03 -1.38 -4.69
CA GLU A 188 20.90 -0.90 -3.61
C GLU A 188 20.11 -0.11 -2.55
N PHE A 189 19.24 0.81 -2.97
CA PHE A 189 18.35 1.55 -2.07
C PHE A 189 17.50 0.58 -1.26
N TYR A 190 16.89 -0.43 -1.90
CA TYR A 190 16.10 -1.44 -1.20
C TYR A 190 16.92 -2.20 -0.16
N ARG A 191 18.12 -2.66 -0.49
CA ARG A 191 18.96 -3.41 0.46
C ARG A 191 19.41 -2.56 1.65
N ARG A 192 19.88 -1.34 1.38
CA ARG A 192 20.49 -0.46 2.38
C ARG A 192 19.43 0.21 3.26
N ILE A 193 18.46 0.86 2.63
CA ILE A 193 17.48 1.72 3.31
C ILE A 193 16.23 0.92 3.72
N CYS A 194 15.73 0.04 2.86
CA CYS A 194 14.48 -0.70 3.15
C CYS A 194 14.71 -2.06 3.82
N GLY A 195 15.91 -2.64 3.67
CA GLY A 195 16.21 -4.02 4.07
C GLY A 195 15.47 -5.08 3.27
N ALA A 196 15.27 -4.85 1.98
CA ALA A 196 14.56 -5.73 1.06
C ALA A 196 15.26 -5.73 -0.32
N GLN A 197 14.62 -6.31 -1.34
CA GLN A 197 15.06 -6.29 -2.74
C GLN A 197 14.00 -5.61 -3.61
N LEU A 198 14.42 -5.01 -4.73
CA LEU A 198 13.50 -4.35 -5.66
C LEU A 198 12.61 -5.34 -6.41
N GLN A 199 13.20 -6.42 -6.94
CA GLN A 199 12.53 -7.30 -7.91
C GLN A 199 11.19 -7.87 -7.41
N PRO A 200 11.06 -8.36 -6.16
CA PRO A 200 9.78 -8.87 -5.69
C PRO A 200 8.65 -7.83 -5.65
N VAL A 201 8.98 -6.55 -5.46
CA VAL A 201 7.98 -5.47 -5.51
C VAL A 201 7.46 -5.29 -6.94
N LEU A 202 8.36 -5.30 -7.92
CA LEU A 202 7.99 -5.20 -9.34
C LEU A 202 7.13 -6.38 -9.78
N ASP A 203 7.46 -7.59 -9.32
CA ASP A 203 6.73 -8.81 -9.66
C ASP A 203 5.33 -8.81 -9.04
N SER A 204 5.20 -8.33 -7.80
CA SER A 204 3.92 -8.18 -7.12
C SER A 204 3.00 -7.17 -7.81
N ILE A 205 3.53 -6.01 -8.24
CA ILE A 205 2.77 -5.02 -9.02
C ILE A 205 2.21 -5.66 -10.30
N ARG A 206 3.05 -6.40 -11.03
CA ARG A 206 2.63 -7.09 -12.26
C ARG A 206 1.56 -8.13 -11.99
N LEU A 207 1.75 -8.94 -10.95
CA LEU A 207 0.84 -10.02 -10.62
C LEU A 207 -0.53 -9.49 -10.17
N MET A 208 -0.57 -8.50 -9.28
CA MET A 208 -1.83 -7.88 -8.81
C MET A 208 -2.68 -7.38 -9.99
N HIS A 209 -2.07 -6.63 -10.91
CA HIS A 209 -2.81 -6.11 -12.05
C HIS A 209 -3.18 -7.20 -13.07
N HIS A 210 -2.31 -8.19 -13.32
CA HIS A 210 -2.68 -9.34 -14.16
C HIS A 210 -3.91 -10.09 -13.60
N LYS A 211 -4.07 -10.10 -12.27
CA LYS A 211 -5.21 -10.69 -11.57
C LYS A 211 -6.45 -9.79 -11.49
N GLY A 212 -6.38 -8.59 -12.06
CA GLY A 212 -7.50 -7.65 -12.12
C GLY A 212 -7.71 -6.83 -10.85
N VAL A 213 -6.75 -6.85 -9.91
CA VAL A 213 -6.72 -5.89 -8.80
C VAL A 213 -6.43 -4.51 -9.38
N LEU A 214 -7.19 -3.48 -8.99
CA LEU A 214 -6.84 -2.11 -9.38
C LEU A 214 -5.56 -1.70 -8.66
N VAL A 215 -4.50 -1.41 -9.41
CA VAL A 215 -3.20 -1.02 -8.85
C VAL A 215 -2.93 0.45 -9.10
N GLU A 216 -2.59 1.16 -8.03
CA GLU A 216 -1.95 2.49 -8.09
C GLU A 216 -0.57 2.38 -7.43
N VAL A 217 0.42 3.14 -7.89
CA VAL A 217 1.79 3.05 -7.38
C VAL A 217 2.20 4.36 -6.73
N THR A 218 2.79 4.29 -5.54
CA THR A 218 3.32 5.46 -4.84
C THR A 218 4.84 5.41 -4.74
N THR A 219 5.49 6.54 -4.97
CA THR A 219 6.91 6.76 -4.72
C THR A 219 7.09 7.96 -3.82
N LEU A 220 7.59 7.75 -2.61
CA LEU A 220 8.03 8.82 -1.72
C LEU A 220 9.42 9.30 -2.17
N ILE A 221 9.54 10.55 -2.63
CA ILE A 221 10.81 11.10 -3.08
C ILE A 221 11.60 11.63 -1.87
N VAL A 222 12.73 11.02 -1.56
CA VAL A 222 13.67 11.40 -0.51
C VAL A 222 14.89 12.10 -1.14
N PRO A 223 15.11 13.40 -0.88
CA PRO A 223 16.18 14.17 -1.50
C PRO A 223 17.57 13.55 -1.36
N GLY A 224 18.32 13.45 -2.45
CA GLY A 224 19.66 12.86 -2.51
C GLY A 224 19.70 11.33 -2.46
N HIS A 225 18.55 10.65 -2.44
CA HIS A 225 18.49 9.19 -2.33
C HIS A 225 17.75 8.51 -3.49
N ASN A 226 16.61 9.04 -3.94
CA ASN A 226 15.82 8.47 -5.05
C ASN A 226 15.18 9.54 -5.95
N ASP A 227 15.73 10.76 -5.95
CA ASP A 227 15.18 11.96 -6.60
C ASP A 227 15.86 12.32 -7.92
N SER A 228 16.73 11.45 -8.46
CA SER A 228 17.39 11.69 -9.74
C SER A 228 16.43 11.51 -10.92
N ASP A 229 16.58 12.34 -11.95
CA ASP A 229 15.80 12.25 -13.19
C ASP A 229 15.85 10.85 -13.83
N GLU A 230 17.00 10.18 -13.79
CA GLU A 230 17.14 8.83 -14.37
C GLU A 230 16.33 7.81 -13.57
N GLU A 231 16.42 7.83 -12.25
CA GLU A 231 15.66 6.92 -11.40
C GLU A 231 14.15 7.13 -11.54
N LEU A 232 13.70 8.40 -11.54
CA LEU A 232 12.29 8.74 -11.74
C LEU A 232 11.79 8.28 -13.11
N ARG A 233 12.62 8.41 -14.15
CA ARG A 233 12.31 7.93 -15.49
C ARG A 233 12.24 6.41 -15.56
N GLN A 234 13.06 5.68 -14.82
CA GLN A 234 12.99 4.22 -14.75
C GLN A 234 11.69 3.75 -14.08
N ILE A 235 11.26 4.39 -12.99
CA ILE A 235 9.96 4.13 -12.36
C ILE A 235 8.84 4.40 -13.37
N ALA A 236 8.82 5.59 -13.96
CA ALA A 236 7.76 6.00 -14.87
C ALA A 236 7.67 5.10 -16.11
N ARG A 237 8.80 4.72 -16.72
CA ARG A 237 8.86 3.75 -17.83
C ARG A 237 8.32 2.39 -17.42
N PHE A 238 8.73 1.86 -16.27
CA PHE A 238 8.22 0.56 -15.79
C PHE A 238 6.69 0.56 -15.68
N LEU A 239 6.10 1.65 -15.17
CA LEU A 239 4.65 1.78 -15.07
C LEU A 239 3.99 1.96 -16.44
N ALA A 240 4.54 2.81 -17.30
CA ALA A 240 4.00 3.08 -18.63
C ALA A 240 4.05 1.86 -19.57
N ASP A 241 5.13 1.07 -19.50
CA ASP A 241 5.30 -0.18 -20.26
C ASP A 241 4.24 -1.22 -19.89
N PHE A 242 3.74 -1.13 -18.65
CA PHE A 242 2.73 -2.03 -18.14
C PHE A 242 1.31 -1.54 -18.44
N SER A 243 1.02 -0.27 -18.14
CA SER A 243 -0.19 0.41 -18.59
C SER A 243 -0.04 1.94 -18.48
N PRO A 244 -0.28 2.70 -19.56
CA PRO A 244 -0.25 4.17 -19.50
C PRO A 244 -1.37 4.75 -18.63
N ASP A 245 -2.38 3.95 -18.28
CA ASP A 245 -3.49 4.33 -17.41
C ASP A 245 -3.20 4.05 -15.92
N LEU A 246 -2.06 3.43 -15.57
CA LEU A 246 -1.72 3.13 -14.19
C LEU A 246 -1.31 4.43 -13.44
N PRO A 247 -2.04 4.83 -12.38
CA PRO A 247 -1.72 6.04 -11.62
C PRO A 247 -0.38 5.97 -10.90
N TRP A 248 0.47 6.98 -11.13
CA TRP A 248 1.69 7.17 -10.35
C TRP A 248 1.55 8.34 -9.38
N HIS A 249 1.66 8.06 -8.09
CA HIS A 249 1.64 9.03 -7.01
C HIS A 249 3.06 9.35 -6.56
N ILE A 250 3.41 10.62 -6.61
CA ILE A 250 4.69 11.15 -6.18
C ILE A 250 4.46 11.84 -4.83
N SER A 251 4.96 11.23 -3.78
CA SER A 251 4.73 11.72 -2.41
C SER A 251 5.91 12.56 -1.92
N ARG A 252 5.59 13.70 -1.31
CA ARG A 252 6.56 14.59 -0.67
C ARG A 252 7.08 13.99 0.64
N PHE A 253 8.39 13.88 0.76
CA PHE A 253 9.06 13.51 2.01
C PHE A 253 9.16 14.70 2.97
N VAL A 254 9.07 14.38 4.25
CA VAL A 254 9.42 15.24 5.38
C VAL A 254 10.30 14.42 6.34
N PRO A 255 11.32 15.03 6.98
CA PRO A 255 12.25 14.33 7.85
C PRO A 255 11.53 13.46 8.89
N HIS A 256 11.87 12.16 8.92
CA HIS A 256 11.23 11.21 9.83
C HIS A 256 12.15 10.03 10.15
N TYR A 257 11.85 9.37 11.27
CA TYR A 257 12.53 8.21 11.83
C TYR A 257 14.05 8.39 11.95
N LYS A 258 14.84 7.82 11.05
CA LYS A 258 16.32 7.93 11.08
C LYS A 258 16.86 8.96 10.10
N MET A 259 16.03 9.43 9.17
CA MET A 259 16.39 10.44 8.17
C MET A 259 15.91 11.82 8.64
N THR A 260 16.37 12.24 9.82
CA THR A 260 16.04 13.56 10.40
C THR A 260 16.93 14.69 9.88
N ASP A 261 18.03 14.32 9.25
CA ASP A 261 19.05 15.20 8.64
C ASP A 261 18.79 15.49 7.16
N VAL A 262 17.87 14.76 6.52
CA VAL A 262 17.45 14.98 5.13
C VAL A 262 16.35 16.06 5.09
N PRO A 263 16.46 17.11 4.26
CA PRO A 263 15.43 18.14 4.18
C PRO A 263 14.12 17.62 3.56
N PRO A 264 12.98 18.31 3.77
CA PRO A 264 11.76 18.01 3.02
C PRO A 264 11.98 18.11 1.52
N THR A 265 11.29 17.26 0.73
CA THR A 265 11.38 17.34 -0.73
C THR A 265 10.88 18.70 -1.22
N PRO A 266 11.65 19.42 -2.05
CA PRO A 266 11.16 20.59 -2.75
C PRO A 266 9.95 20.24 -3.62
N VAL A 267 9.01 21.18 -3.77
CA VAL A 267 7.81 20.97 -4.60
C VAL A 267 8.22 20.84 -6.08
N GLU A 268 9.26 21.56 -6.47
CA GLU A 268 9.86 21.56 -7.80
C GLU A 268 10.34 20.16 -8.19
N THR A 269 10.86 19.37 -7.24
CA THR A 269 11.24 17.97 -7.48
C THR A 269 10.02 17.10 -7.77
N LEU A 270 8.89 17.33 -7.10
CA LEU A 270 7.64 16.60 -7.38
C LEU A 270 7.10 16.96 -8.76
N HIS A 271 7.14 18.26 -9.13
CA HIS A 271 6.74 18.72 -10.45
C HIS A 271 7.62 18.13 -11.53
N ARG A 272 8.93 18.07 -11.30
CA ARG A 272 9.88 17.45 -12.22
C ARG A 272 9.59 15.96 -12.42
N ALA A 273 9.34 15.23 -11.34
CA ALA A 273 8.92 13.83 -11.40
C ALA A 273 7.60 13.67 -12.18
N ALA A 274 6.63 14.57 -11.97
CA ALA A 274 5.36 14.54 -12.68
C ALA A 274 5.52 14.78 -14.19
N GLU A 275 6.36 15.75 -14.57
CA GLU A 275 6.73 15.99 -15.97
C GLU A 275 7.36 14.76 -16.61
N ILE A 276 8.33 14.13 -15.93
CA ILE A 276 8.96 12.87 -16.40
C ILE A 276 7.91 11.78 -16.58
N GLY A 277 6.98 11.63 -15.63
CA GLY A 277 5.86 10.69 -15.75
C GLY A 277 5.06 10.90 -17.04
N CYS A 278 4.63 12.14 -17.29
CA CYS A 278 3.91 12.51 -18.50
C CYS A 278 4.75 12.28 -19.78
N GLU A 279 6.04 12.65 -19.78
CA GLU A 279 6.97 12.45 -20.90
C GLU A 279 7.12 10.97 -21.29
N THR A 280 7.01 10.06 -20.31
CA THR A 280 7.05 8.61 -20.56
C THR A 280 5.72 8.02 -21.05
N GLY A 281 4.65 8.81 -21.10
CA GLY A 281 3.35 8.41 -21.60
C GLY A 281 2.32 8.01 -20.54
N LEU A 282 2.64 8.16 -19.25
CA LEU A 282 1.64 8.02 -18.19
C LEU A 282 0.59 9.12 -18.32
N ARG A 283 -0.69 8.73 -18.28
CA ARG A 283 -1.82 9.66 -18.36
C ARG A 283 -2.19 10.27 -17.02
N TYR A 284 -1.85 9.58 -15.92
CA TYR A 284 -2.24 9.96 -14.57
C TYR A 284 -1.02 9.97 -13.67
N VAL A 285 -0.58 11.18 -13.33
CA VAL A 285 0.55 11.41 -12.43
C VAL A 285 0.13 12.45 -11.39
N TYR A 286 0.32 12.12 -10.13
CA TYR A 286 -0.18 12.88 -9.00
C TYR A 286 0.93 13.35 -8.09
N ALA A 287 0.88 14.62 -7.66
CA ALA A 287 1.75 15.13 -6.60
C ALA A 287 0.99 15.11 -5.27
N GLY A 288 1.46 14.28 -4.33
CA GLY A 288 0.88 14.14 -2.99
C GLY A 288 1.51 15.07 -1.96
N ASN A 289 0.80 15.30 -0.85
CA ASN A 289 1.24 16.14 0.28
C ASN A 289 1.55 17.61 -0.08
N VAL A 290 0.92 18.13 -1.14
CA VAL A 290 0.95 19.54 -1.53
C VAL A 290 -0.49 20.02 -1.81
N PRO A 291 -1.29 20.34 -0.77
CA PRO A 291 -2.67 20.76 -0.96
C PRO A 291 -2.79 22.00 -1.84
N GLY A 292 -3.69 21.98 -2.81
CA GLY A 292 -3.89 23.05 -3.80
C GLY A 292 -3.00 22.92 -5.04
N ASP A 293 -2.15 21.90 -5.13
CA ASP A 293 -1.30 21.68 -6.31
C ASP A 293 -2.12 21.23 -7.52
N ARG A 294 -1.75 21.67 -8.73
CA ARG A 294 -2.46 21.26 -9.95
C ARG A 294 -2.47 19.73 -10.13
N TYR A 295 -1.37 19.06 -9.77
CA TYR A 295 -1.21 17.61 -9.90
C TYR A 295 -1.98 16.81 -8.84
N GLU A 296 -2.81 17.41 -7.97
CA GLU A 296 -3.71 16.63 -7.12
C GLU A 296 -5.05 16.27 -7.82
N ASN A 297 -5.33 16.91 -8.95
CA ASN A 297 -6.56 16.74 -9.73
C ASN A 297 -6.42 15.64 -10.80
N THR A 298 -7.52 14.95 -11.09
CA THR A 298 -7.60 14.02 -12.23
C THR A 298 -8.10 14.79 -13.45
N TYR A 299 -7.27 14.86 -14.48
CA TYR A 299 -7.60 15.46 -15.77
C TYR A 299 -8.06 14.39 -16.76
N CYS A 300 -9.01 14.74 -17.63
CA CYS A 300 -9.41 13.86 -18.72
C CYS A 300 -8.28 13.77 -19.76
N PRO A 301 -7.74 12.58 -20.07
CA PRO A 301 -6.65 12.45 -21.05
C PRO A 301 -7.03 12.88 -22.47
N ASN A 302 -8.32 12.92 -22.79
CA ASN A 302 -8.81 13.27 -24.12
C ASN A 302 -9.02 14.78 -24.34
N CYS A 303 -9.53 15.50 -23.34
CA CYS A 303 -9.88 16.93 -23.50
C CYS A 303 -9.21 17.87 -22.51
N GLY A 304 -8.45 17.36 -21.55
CA GLY A 304 -7.75 18.17 -20.54
C GLY A 304 -8.65 18.77 -19.46
N GLU A 305 -9.97 18.59 -19.52
CA GLU A 305 -10.89 19.10 -18.50
C GLU A 305 -10.71 18.36 -17.17
N ILE A 306 -10.90 19.05 -16.04
CA ILE A 306 -10.82 18.45 -14.71
C ILE A 306 -12.01 17.50 -14.53
N ALA A 307 -11.71 16.20 -14.46
CA ALA A 307 -12.69 15.15 -14.29
C ALA A 307 -12.96 14.86 -12.80
N ILE A 308 -11.92 14.97 -11.96
CA ILE A 308 -12.05 14.95 -10.50
C ILE A 308 -11.21 16.09 -9.93
N GLN A 309 -11.86 17.00 -9.22
CA GLN A 309 -11.18 18.10 -8.53
C GLN A 309 -10.89 17.70 -7.09
N ARG A 310 -9.67 17.98 -6.62
CA ARG A 310 -9.27 17.76 -5.23
C ARG A 310 -8.67 19.03 -4.64
N PHE A 311 -8.82 19.17 -3.33
CA PHE A 311 -8.07 20.11 -2.50
C PHE A 311 -7.69 19.38 -1.21
N GLY A 312 -6.48 18.83 -1.15
CA GLY A 312 -6.13 17.84 -0.14
C GLY A 312 -7.07 16.64 -0.19
N TYR A 313 -7.80 16.37 0.90
CA TYR A 313 -8.74 15.25 0.98
C TYR A 313 -10.19 15.61 0.68
N HIS A 314 -10.46 16.83 0.22
CA HIS A 314 -11.79 17.20 -0.28
C HIS A 314 -11.87 16.87 -1.77
N THR A 315 -12.80 15.99 -2.16
CA THR A 315 -12.95 15.51 -3.54
C THR A 315 -14.31 15.92 -4.11
N GLN A 316 -14.29 16.46 -5.34
CA GLN A 316 -15.47 16.77 -6.14
C GLN A 316 -15.40 16.02 -7.47
N LEU A 317 -16.37 15.12 -7.68
CA LEU A 317 -16.50 14.37 -8.93
C LEU A 317 -17.21 15.21 -10.01
N LYS A 318 -16.56 15.36 -11.16
CA LYS A 318 -17.11 15.99 -12.38
C LYS A 318 -17.28 14.93 -13.48
N LEU A 319 -17.77 13.76 -13.09
CA LEU A 319 -17.96 12.58 -13.94
C LEU A 319 -19.44 12.20 -14.10
N ASP A 320 -19.76 11.62 -15.24
CA ASP A 320 -20.97 10.81 -15.42
C ASP A 320 -20.56 9.34 -15.27
N ARG A 321 -20.77 8.77 -14.07
CA ARG A 321 -20.17 7.49 -13.64
C ARG A 321 -18.65 7.50 -13.80
N ASP A 322 -18.11 6.72 -14.74
CA ASP A 322 -16.68 6.63 -15.08
C ASP A 322 -16.29 7.48 -16.30
N ARG A 323 -17.18 8.36 -16.79
CA ARG A 323 -16.97 9.17 -18.00
C ARG A 323 -16.78 10.64 -17.71
N CYS A 324 -15.91 11.28 -18.49
CA CYS A 324 -15.75 12.73 -18.50
C CYS A 324 -17.07 13.40 -18.91
N LYS A 325 -17.63 14.29 -18.07
CA LYS A 325 -18.85 15.05 -18.39
C LYS A 325 -18.74 15.92 -19.64
N HIS A 326 -17.53 16.34 -19.98
CA HIS A 326 -17.30 17.27 -21.10
C HIS A 326 -17.23 16.56 -22.46
N CYS A 327 -16.48 15.46 -22.56
CA CYS A 327 -16.23 14.78 -23.85
C CYS A 327 -16.68 13.31 -23.91
N GLY A 328 -17.22 12.73 -22.83
CA GLY A 328 -17.69 11.35 -22.79
C GLY A 328 -16.61 10.27 -22.76
N TYR A 329 -15.32 10.64 -22.74
CA TYR A 329 -14.20 9.72 -22.60
C TYR A 329 -14.34 8.91 -21.31
N GLN A 330 -14.14 7.60 -21.39
CA GLN A 330 -14.17 6.70 -20.24
C GLN A 330 -12.81 6.72 -19.54
N LEU A 331 -12.78 7.20 -18.30
CA LEU A 331 -11.56 7.22 -17.49
C LEU A 331 -11.31 5.83 -16.91
N ALA A 332 -10.03 5.50 -16.73
CA ALA A 332 -9.61 4.25 -16.11
C ALA A 332 -9.74 4.31 -14.58
N LEU A 333 -10.98 4.29 -14.08
CA LEU A 333 -11.28 4.39 -12.65
C LEU A 333 -12.56 3.63 -12.27
N VAL A 334 -12.72 3.34 -10.98
CA VAL A 334 -13.90 2.70 -10.39
C VAL A 334 -14.59 3.71 -9.48
N THR A 335 -15.89 3.95 -9.68
CA THR A 335 -16.72 4.81 -8.82
C THR A 335 -17.67 3.98 -7.96
N ALA A 336 -18.27 4.61 -6.95
CA ALA A 336 -19.22 3.95 -6.05
C ALA A 336 -20.67 3.89 -6.59
N GLU A 337 -20.94 4.49 -7.74
CA GLU A 337 -22.29 4.65 -8.34
C GLU A 337 -22.66 3.57 -9.36
#